data_AF-A0A9W9E077-F1
#
_entry.id   AF-A0A9W9E077-F1
#
_cell.length_a   1.000
_cell.length_b   1.000
_cell.length_c   1.000
_cell.angle_alpha   90.00
_cell.angle_beta   90.00
_cell.angle_gamma   90.00
#
_symmetry.space_group_name_H-M   'P 1'
#
loop_
_entity.id
_entity.type
_entity.pdbx_description
1 polymer ?
#
loop_
_entity_poly.entity_id
_entity_poly.type
_entity_poly.pdbx_seq_one_letter_code
_entity_poly.pdbx_strand_id
1 'polypeptide(L)'
;PSSSRKVSFATGTRRNITPDALLPLDAPTQTRRYIAPSSTSPKDVSTKKRSRSEAFADDDDEGHEDESKAPGPDATEKEKLEYKRRMSTIAARKSRRRKLEHKLMLEAKVEALEKDTEKWKTRCKVLQEVLRSHAVD
;
A
#
# COMPACT_ATOMS: atom_id res chain seq x y z
N PRO A 1 -2.01 10.64 39.12
CA PRO A 1 -2.18 11.30 37.79
C PRO A 1 -2.20 10.23 36.69
N SER A 2 -3.39 9.88 36.21
CA SER A 2 -3.61 8.84 35.20
C SER A 2 -3.25 9.38 33.81
N SER A 3 -2.16 8.86 33.22
CA SER A 3 -1.77 9.17 31.85
C SER A 3 -2.78 8.55 30.89
N SER A 4 -3.70 9.37 30.36
CA SER A 4 -4.64 8.94 29.32
C SER A 4 -3.86 8.50 28.09
N ARG A 5 -3.93 7.19 27.80
CA ARG A 5 -3.25 6.58 26.65
C ARG A 5 -3.98 7.07 25.39
N LYS A 6 -3.39 8.04 24.67
CA LYS A 6 -3.94 8.55 23.40
C LYS A 6 -4.12 7.37 22.44
N VAL A 7 -5.37 6.99 22.19
CA VAL A 7 -5.71 5.93 21.23
C VAL A 7 -5.44 6.50 19.85
N SER A 8 -4.30 6.15 19.27
CA SER A 8 -4.02 6.51 17.88
C SER A 8 -4.96 5.72 16.99
N PHE A 9 -5.81 6.40 16.22
CA PHE A 9 -6.55 5.77 15.14
C PHE A 9 -5.57 4.99 14.27
N ALA A 10 -5.92 3.73 13.98
CA ALA A 10 -5.09 2.81 13.21
C ALA A 10 -5.03 3.24 11.75
N THR A 11 -4.27 4.30 11.48
CA THR A 11 -3.72 4.57 10.16
C THR A 11 -2.73 3.44 9.90
N GLY A 12 -2.92 2.68 8.83
CA GLY A 12 -2.15 1.44 8.56
C GLY A 12 -0.63 1.62 8.39
N THR A 13 -0.09 2.81 8.65
CA THR A 13 1.32 3.20 8.62
C THR A 13 1.65 4.06 9.84
N ARG A 14 2.88 3.99 10.34
CA ARG A 14 3.32 4.86 11.46
C ARG A 14 3.46 6.31 10.95
N ARG A 15 3.30 7.28 11.85
CA ARG A 15 3.51 8.69 11.52
C ARG A 15 4.93 8.91 10.99
N ASN A 16 5.06 9.73 9.94
CA ASN A 16 6.32 10.16 9.33
C ASN A 16 7.17 9.03 8.69
N ILE A 17 6.55 7.92 8.29
CA ILE A 17 7.24 6.90 7.48
C ILE A 17 7.22 7.31 6.00
N THR A 18 8.38 7.22 5.36
CA THR A 18 8.53 7.33 3.90
C THR A 18 8.46 5.94 3.25
N PRO A 19 8.09 5.82 1.95
CA PRO A 19 8.10 4.55 1.25
C PRO A 19 9.47 3.86 1.24
N ASP A 20 10.55 4.64 1.26
CA ASP A 20 11.92 4.15 1.32
C ASP A 20 12.32 3.61 2.71
N ALA A 21 11.70 4.12 3.79
CA ALA A 21 11.88 3.59 5.15
C ALA A 21 11.14 2.25 5.38
N LEU A 22 10.38 1.75 4.40
CA LEU A 22 9.79 0.41 4.47
C LEU A 22 10.86 -0.66 4.24
N LEU A 23 10.55 -1.91 4.65
CA LEU A 23 11.46 -3.02 4.36
C LEU A 23 11.65 -3.16 2.84
N PRO A 24 12.91 -3.23 2.36
CA PRO A 24 13.21 -3.46 0.95
C PRO A 24 12.57 -4.73 0.40
N LEU A 25 12.26 -4.74 -0.89
CA LEU A 25 11.68 -5.92 -1.56
C LEU A 25 12.62 -7.13 -1.48
N ASP A 26 13.92 -6.90 -1.62
CA ASP A 26 14.96 -7.93 -1.56
C ASP A 26 15.39 -8.33 -0.13
N ALA A 27 14.78 -7.75 0.90
CA ALA A 27 15.15 -8.10 2.27
C ALA A 27 14.89 -9.60 2.54
N PRO A 28 15.83 -10.34 3.16
CA PRO A 28 15.70 -11.77 3.39
C PRO A 28 14.38 -12.16 4.07
N THR A 29 13.81 -13.29 3.67
CA THR A 29 12.63 -13.86 4.33
C THR A 29 13.06 -14.79 5.45
N GLN A 30 12.45 -14.63 6.63
CA GLN A 30 12.75 -15.48 7.77
C GLN A 30 12.25 -16.90 7.53
N THR A 31 13.13 -17.89 7.70
CA THR A 31 12.77 -19.31 7.62
C THR A 31 11.86 -19.71 8.78
N ARG A 32 10.96 -20.69 8.56
CA ARG A 32 10.07 -21.20 9.62
C ARG A 32 10.34 -22.67 9.86
N ARG A 33 10.67 -23.04 11.10
CA ARG A 33 10.83 -24.43 11.52
C ARG A 33 9.48 -25.00 11.93
N TYR A 34 8.96 -25.93 11.15
CA TYR A 34 7.75 -26.68 11.50
C TYR A 34 8.11 -27.94 12.26
N ILE A 35 7.61 -28.05 13.49
CA ILE A 35 7.68 -29.30 14.28
C ILE A 35 6.51 -30.21 13.90
N ALA A 36 5.37 -29.62 13.53
CA ALA A 36 4.17 -30.30 13.05
C ALA A 36 3.66 -29.63 11.76
N PRO A 37 2.90 -30.35 10.91
CA PRO A 37 2.28 -29.75 9.73
C PRO A 37 1.40 -28.56 10.13
N SER A 38 1.50 -27.46 9.37
CA SER A 38 0.79 -26.22 9.68
C SER A 38 -0.72 -26.44 9.69
N SER A 39 -1.35 -26.35 10.86
CA SER A 39 -2.80 -26.55 11.05
C SER A 39 -3.66 -25.64 10.16
N THR A 40 -3.16 -24.45 9.83
CA THR A 40 -3.82 -23.45 8.98
C THR A 40 -3.46 -23.54 7.50
N SER A 41 -2.59 -24.48 7.10
CA SER A 41 -2.33 -24.68 5.67
C SER A 41 -3.53 -25.38 5.05
N PRO A 42 -4.10 -24.86 3.94
CA PRO A 42 -5.07 -25.63 3.17
C PRO A 42 -4.44 -26.97 2.82
N LYS A 43 -5.02 -28.06 3.32
CA LYS A 43 -4.79 -29.40 2.79
C LYS A 43 -5.33 -29.39 1.35
N ASP A 44 -4.77 -30.18 0.44
CA ASP A 44 -5.25 -30.34 -0.93
C ASP A 44 -6.68 -30.92 -0.93
N VAL A 45 -7.65 -30.07 -0.60
CA VAL A 45 -9.05 -30.27 -0.96
C VAL A 45 -9.20 -29.60 -2.30
N SER A 46 -9.37 -30.42 -3.34
CA SER A 46 -9.57 -30.02 -4.73
C SER A 46 -10.74 -29.03 -4.81
N THR A 47 -10.42 -27.75 -4.68
CA THR A 47 -11.34 -26.65 -4.85
C THR A 47 -10.82 -25.91 -6.06
N LYS A 48 -11.51 -26.08 -7.19
CA LYS A 48 -11.23 -25.35 -8.43
C LYS A 48 -11.16 -23.86 -8.09
N LYS A 49 -9.95 -23.30 -8.10
CA LYS A 49 -9.75 -21.86 -7.89
C LYS A 49 -10.34 -21.14 -9.09
N ARG A 50 -11.12 -20.08 -8.84
CA ARG A 50 -11.63 -19.18 -9.89
C ARG A 50 -10.44 -18.59 -10.67
N SER A 51 -10.61 -18.42 -11.99
CA SER A 51 -9.56 -17.92 -12.86
C SER A 51 -9.13 -16.52 -12.42
N ARG A 52 -7.81 -16.30 -12.35
CA ARG A 52 -7.18 -15.03 -11.94
C ARG A 52 -7.54 -13.87 -12.89
N SER A 53 -7.95 -14.18 -14.12
CA SER A 53 -8.23 -13.22 -15.18
C SER A 53 -9.56 -12.45 -15.01
N GLU A 54 -10.48 -12.92 -14.17
CA GLU A 54 -11.83 -12.33 -14.11
C GLU A 54 -11.98 -11.19 -13.08
N ALA A 55 -11.03 -11.04 -12.15
CA ALA A 55 -11.14 -10.07 -11.03
C ALA A 55 -10.06 -8.97 -10.99
N PHE A 56 -8.94 -9.14 -11.70
CA PHE A 56 -7.77 -8.24 -11.59
C PHE A 56 -7.09 -8.02 -12.95
N ALA A 57 -7.87 -7.68 -13.99
CA ALA A 57 -7.35 -7.42 -15.33
C ALA A 57 -6.58 -6.09 -15.46
N ASP A 58 -6.67 -5.19 -14.46
CA ASP A 58 -6.21 -3.80 -14.55
C ASP A 58 -5.02 -3.45 -13.62
N ASP A 59 -4.50 -4.40 -12.83
CA ASP A 59 -3.23 -4.16 -12.12
C ASP A 59 -2.12 -4.56 -13.09
N ASP A 60 -1.72 -3.62 -13.95
CA ASP A 60 -0.47 -3.65 -14.69
C ASP A 60 0.62 -4.13 -13.72
N ASP A 61 1.08 -5.36 -13.96
CA ASP A 61 2.19 -5.97 -13.24
C ASP A 61 3.49 -5.35 -13.77
N GLU A 62 3.61 -4.03 -13.64
CA GLU A 62 4.89 -3.36 -13.77
C GLU A 62 5.81 -3.89 -12.65
N GLY A 63 6.75 -4.71 -13.10
CA GLY A 63 8.17 -4.49 -12.83
C GLY A 63 8.62 -4.91 -11.44
N HIS A 64 8.70 -6.22 -11.22
CA HIS A 64 9.98 -6.88 -10.96
C HIS A 64 9.70 -8.38 -10.97
N GLU A 65 10.16 -9.06 -12.02
CA GLU A 65 10.39 -10.48 -11.96
C GLU A 65 11.36 -10.70 -10.79
N ASP A 66 10.87 -11.22 -9.69
CA ASP A 66 11.75 -11.65 -8.62
C ASP A 66 12.52 -12.86 -9.16
N GLU A 67 13.82 -12.70 -9.35
CA GLU A 67 14.76 -13.66 -9.94
C GLU A 67 14.85 -15.00 -9.19
N SER A 68 14.04 -15.24 -8.15
CA SER A 68 13.83 -16.63 -7.73
C SER A 68 13.18 -17.40 -8.87
N LYS A 69 14.00 -18.20 -9.54
CA LYS A 69 13.53 -19.33 -10.33
C LYS A 69 12.44 -20.04 -9.54
N ALA A 70 11.27 -20.15 -10.15
CA ALA A 70 10.22 -20.99 -9.62
C ALA A 70 10.82 -22.39 -9.32
N PRO A 71 10.51 -22.98 -8.15
CA PRO A 71 10.98 -24.32 -7.84
C PRO A 71 10.63 -25.27 -8.98
N GLY A 72 11.60 -26.06 -9.43
CA GLY A 72 11.43 -27.00 -10.55
C GLY A 72 10.36 -28.06 -10.28
N PRO A 73 9.96 -28.85 -11.30
CA PRO A 73 8.93 -29.88 -11.14
C PRO A 73 9.28 -30.91 -10.05
N ASP A 74 10.57 -31.18 -9.85
CA ASP A 74 11.10 -32.12 -8.84
C ASP A 74 11.34 -31.49 -7.46
N ALA A 75 10.98 -30.22 -7.27
CA ALA A 75 11.20 -29.52 -6.00
C ALA A 75 10.38 -30.15 -4.86
N THR A 76 10.97 -30.18 -3.68
CA THR A 76 10.30 -30.71 -2.48
C THR A 76 9.11 -29.83 -2.13
N GLU A 77 8.03 -30.41 -1.56
CA GLU A 77 6.86 -29.64 -1.10
C GLU A 77 7.23 -28.51 -0.14
N LYS A 78 8.30 -28.68 0.64
CA LYS A 78 8.88 -27.63 1.51
C LYS A 78 9.38 -26.43 0.72
N GLU A 79 10.10 -26.66 -0.38
CA GLU A 79 10.66 -25.61 -1.24
C GLU A 79 9.56 -24.85 -1.97
N LYS A 80 8.54 -25.56 -2.49
CA LYS A 80 7.35 -24.94 -3.10
C LYS A 80 6.62 -24.03 -2.11
N LEU A 81 6.55 -24.44 -0.85
CA LEU A 81 5.87 -23.71 0.21
C LEU A 81 6.68 -22.49 0.69
N GLU A 82 8.01 -22.59 0.74
CA GLU A 82 8.91 -21.47 0.99
C GLU A 82 8.86 -20.43 -0.13
N TYR A 83 8.87 -20.88 -1.39
CA TYR A 83 8.70 -20.02 -2.55
C TYR A 83 7.38 -19.23 -2.50
N LYS A 84 6.25 -19.92 -2.24
CA LYS A 84 4.94 -19.26 -2.08
C LYS A 84 4.95 -18.20 -0.97
N ARG A 85 5.70 -18.42 0.11
CA ARG A 85 5.85 -17.43 1.19
C ARG A 85 6.70 -16.25 0.79
N ARG A 86 7.79 -16.49 0.05
CA ARG A 86 8.62 -15.42 -0.51
C ARG A 86 7.75 -14.50 -1.37
N MET A 87 7.01 -15.08 -2.31
CA MET A 87 6.08 -14.34 -3.17
C MET A 87 5.02 -13.57 -2.38
N SER A 88 4.38 -14.20 -1.38
CA SER A 88 3.40 -13.52 -0.53
C SER A 88 4.02 -12.37 0.28
N THR A 89 5.25 -12.55 0.78
CA THR A 89 5.97 -11.51 1.53
C THR A 89 6.28 -10.32 0.64
N ILE A 90 6.77 -10.56 -0.57
CA ILE A 90 7.08 -9.51 -1.55
C ILE A 90 5.81 -8.78 -1.97
N ALA A 91 4.74 -9.51 -2.30
CA ALA A 91 3.45 -8.91 -2.62
C ALA A 91 2.93 -8.04 -1.47
N ALA A 92 3.04 -8.50 -0.22
CA ALA A 92 2.67 -7.71 0.95
C ALA A 92 3.53 -6.45 1.11
N ARG A 93 4.84 -6.52 0.82
CA ARG A 93 5.73 -5.34 0.83
C ARG A 93 5.35 -4.35 -0.28
N LYS A 94 5.17 -4.80 -1.52
CA LYS A 94 4.73 -3.97 -2.67
C LYS A 94 3.39 -3.28 -2.37
N SER A 95 2.44 -4.04 -1.82
CA SER A 95 1.12 -3.51 -1.40
C SER A 95 1.23 -2.43 -0.34
N ARG A 96 2.06 -2.63 0.70
CA ARG A 96 2.30 -1.60 1.74
C ARG A 96 2.94 -0.35 1.16
N ARG A 97 3.90 -0.50 0.24
CA ARG A 97 4.56 0.62 -0.45
C ARG A 97 3.55 1.42 -1.29
N ARG A 98 2.82 0.76 -2.20
CA ARG A 98 1.77 1.39 -3.03
C ARG A 98 0.73 2.10 -2.17
N LYS A 99 0.28 1.49 -1.06
CA LYS A 99 -0.71 2.10 -0.16
C LYS A 99 -0.19 3.38 0.49
N LEU A 100 1.08 3.41 0.87
CA LEU A 100 1.71 4.61 1.44
C LEU A 100 1.89 5.70 0.37
N GLU A 101 2.38 5.34 -0.82
CA GLU A 101 2.52 6.27 -1.95
C GLU A 101 1.18 6.90 -2.32
N HIS A 102 0.12 6.10 -2.43
CA HIS A 102 -1.23 6.59 -2.73
C HIS A 102 -1.74 7.55 -1.64
N LYS A 103 -1.48 7.26 -0.36
CA LYS A 103 -1.81 8.15 0.76
C LYS A 103 -1.09 9.49 0.62
N LEU A 104 0.22 9.48 0.36
CA LEU A 104 1.01 10.70 0.19
C LEU A 104 0.56 11.51 -1.02
N MET A 105 0.23 10.86 -2.14
CA MET A 105 -0.33 11.52 -3.31
C MET A 105 -1.66 12.21 -2.99
N LEU A 106 -2.55 11.56 -2.22
CA LEU A 106 -3.81 12.17 -1.81
C LEU A 106 -3.59 13.37 -0.89
N GLU A 107 -2.69 13.26 0.09
CA GLU A 107 -2.34 14.36 1.00
C GLU A 107 -1.79 15.58 0.21
N ALA A 108 -0.90 15.35 -0.76
CA ALA A 108 -0.39 16.39 -1.64
C ALA A 108 -1.48 17.04 -2.53
N LYS A 109 -2.42 16.24 -3.04
CA LYS A 109 -3.57 16.74 -3.82
C LYS A 109 -4.48 17.63 -2.98
N VAL A 110 -4.77 17.23 -1.73
CA VAL A 110 -5.56 18.04 -0.81
C VAL A 110 -4.87 19.37 -0.54
N GLU A 111 -3.58 19.35 -0.22
CA GLU A 111 -2.81 20.58 0.02
C GLU A 111 -2.80 21.52 -1.20
N ALA A 112 -2.65 20.97 -2.42
CA ALA A 112 -2.71 21.76 -3.64
C ALA A 112 -4.09 22.40 -3.87
N LEU A 113 -5.16 21.61 -3.68
CA LEU A 113 -6.53 22.11 -3.81
C LEU A 113 -6.85 23.18 -2.76
N GLU A 114 -6.42 23.01 -1.51
CA GLU A 114 -6.58 23.99 -0.46
C GLU A 114 -5.92 25.33 -0.84
N LYS A 115 -4.66 25.30 -1.30
CA LYS A 115 -3.95 26.49 -1.81
C LYS A 115 -4.68 27.17 -2.96
N ASP A 116 -5.19 26.39 -3.91
CA ASP A 116 -5.97 26.94 -5.02
C ASP A 116 -7.27 27.58 -4.53
N THR A 117 -7.98 26.96 -3.58
CA THR A 117 -9.19 27.56 -3.02
C THR A 117 -8.90 28.89 -2.30
N GLU A 118 -7.79 28.98 -1.56
CA GLU A 118 -7.37 30.21 -0.88
C GLU A 118 -7.01 31.31 -1.89
N LYS A 119 -6.28 30.95 -2.94
CA LYS A 119 -5.93 31.84 -4.06
C LYS A 119 -7.18 32.38 -4.76
N TRP A 120 -8.17 31.54 -5.02
CA TRP A 120 -9.41 32.00 -5.65
C TRP A 120 -10.26 32.84 -4.70
N LYS A 121 -10.35 32.47 -3.43
CA LYS A 121 -11.03 33.28 -2.40
C LYS A 121 -10.41 34.66 -2.25
N THR A 122 -9.08 34.77 -2.21
CA THR A 122 -8.38 36.05 -2.12
C THR A 122 -8.63 36.91 -3.37
N ARG A 123 -8.54 36.33 -4.57
CA ARG A 123 -8.86 37.02 -5.82
C ARG A 123 -10.29 37.56 -5.84
N CYS A 124 -11.28 36.75 -5.47
CA CYS A 124 -12.68 37.18 -5.42
C CYS A 124 -12.90 38.32 -4.42
N LYS A 125 -12.29 38.25 -3.23
CA LYS A 125 -12.38 39.32 -2.22
C LYS A 125 -11.78 40.63 -2.72
N VAL A 126 -10.60 40.58 -3.34
CA VAL A 126 -9.95 41.77 -3.90
C VAL A 126 -10.82 42.38 -5.01
N LEU A 127 -11.35 41.57 -5.92
CA LEU A 127 -12.26 42.07 -6.97
C LEU A 127 -13.54 42.66 -6.39
N GLN A 128 -14.10 42.05 -5.34
CA GLN A 128 -15.26 42.58 -4.65
C GLN A 128 -14.97 43.93 -3.98
N GLU A 129 -13.80 44.09 -3.36
CA GLU A 129 -13.36 45.36 -2.77
C GLU A 129 -13.13 46.43 -3.84
N VAL A 130 -12.54 46.07 -4.97
CA VAL A 130 -12.36 46.97 -6.13
C VAL A 130 -13.72 47.44 -6.65
N LEU A 131 -14.69 46.54 -6.87
CA LEU A 131 -16.03 46.90 -7.32
C LEU A 131 -16.74 47.84 -6.32
N ARG A 132 -16.68 47.53 -5.03
CA ARG A 132 -17.22 48.40 -3.97
C ARG A 132 -16.57 49.79 -3.99
N SER A 133 -15.26 49.87 -4.22
CA SER A 133 -14.54 51.15 -4.28
C SER A 133 -14.92 52.00 -5.49
N HIS A 134 -15.35 51.38 -6.59
CA HIS A 134 -15.77 52.06 -7.80
C HIS A 134 -17.28 52.38 -7.83
N ALA A 135 -18.00 52.17 -6.72
CA ALA A 135 -19.45 52.46 -6.56
C ALA A 135 -20.33 51.88 -7.69
N VAL A 136 -19.95 50.71 -8.20
CA VAL A 136 -20.79 49.90 -9.08
C VAL A 136 -21.41 48.83 -8.18
N ASP A 137 -22.57 49.14 -7.59
CA ASP A 137 -23.43 48.15 -6.92
C ASP A 137 -24.12 47.25 -7.96
#